data_AF-L8GKJ1-F1
#
_entry.id   AF-L8GKJ1-F1
#
_cell.length_a   1.000
_cell.length_b   1.000
_cell.length_c   1.000
_cell.angle_alpha   90.00
_cell.angle_beta   90.00
_cell.angle_gamma   90.00
#
_symmetry.space_group_name_H-M   'P 1'
#
loop_
_entity.id
_entity.type
_entity.pdbx_description
1 polymer ?
#
loop_
_entity_poly.entity_id
_entity_poly.type
_entity_poly.pdbx_seq_one_letter_code
_entity_poly.pdbx_strand_id
1 'polypeptide(L)'
;MDASEAPDDTGLLPTEESGLIPYAKLAYGHFFESRKDDLTRWWLQLIEKSTDSFLRSLGYDFDAVPFHYIDQPPRSMPVILKNLQMIRFLLKASGKNLDSGSLPMRRHLLDGLVNPLKRVIYSRIDEYAHSVMLFLWNECNSLLGLHLADTDGHLSFAPSAMPPCTATSDRKGKGRASGADDDGVLVPCADLESIKERLQRTDTIPEGRRKVLLSLLGDIHYIDEMKRLEQDFFGDPSAPPQERQKKSPPSDIVPVTGLIVGKLHRLENELKTVVEHWSRRGL
;
A
#
# COMPACT_ATOMS: atom_id res chain seq x y z
N MET A 1 39.25 -34.93 -12.50
CA MET A 1 39.38 -33.52 -12.11
C MET A 1 38.76 -32.73 -13.24
N ASP A 2 37.44 -32.60 -13.22
CA ASP A 2 36.69 -31.74 -14.15
C ASP A 2 35.99 -30.70 -13.29
N ALA A 3 36.43 -29.45 -13.44
CA ALA A 3 35.84 -28.31 -12.79
C ALA A 3 34.65 -27.85 -13.65
N SER A 4 33.43 -28.12 -13.17
CA SER A 4 32.22 -27.52 -13.77
C SER A 4 32.08 -26.10 -13.25
N GLU A 5 32.30 -25.11 -14.12
CA GLU A 5 31.92 -23.72 -13.89
C GLU A 5 30.40 -23.60 -13.83
N ALA A 6 29.89 -23.06 -12.72
CA ALA A 6 28.50 -22.67 -12.57
C ALA A 6 28.28 -21.27 -13.17
N PRO A 7 27.16 -21.01 -13.86
CA PRO A 7 26.87 -19.66 -14.36
C PRO A 7 26.47 -18.74 -13.21
N ASP A 8 27.20 -17.64 -13.09
CA ASP A 8 26.98 -16.54 -12.16
C ASP A 8 25.80 -15.68 -12.65
N ASP A 9 24.58 -16.06 -12.24
CA ASP A 9 23.34 -15.30 -12.49
C ASP A 9 23.16 -14.23 -11.41
N THR A 10 24.07 -13.24 -11.43
CA THR A 10 23.89 -11.99 -10.68
C THR A 10 22.97 -11.09 -11.48
N GLY A 11 21.66 -11.29 -11.30
CA GLY A 11 20.61 -10.37 -11.76
C GLY A 11 20.87 -8.96 -11.22
N LEU A 12 21.53 -8.14 -12.04
CA LEU A 12 21.74 -6.72 -11.83
C LEU A 12 20.39 -6.04 -11.61
N LEU A 13 20.13 -5.63 -10.37
CA LEU A 13 19.06 -4.68 -10.07
C LEU A 13 19.35 -3.38 -10.84
N PRO A 14 18.35 -2.77 -11.48
CA PRO A 14 18.54 -1.52 -12.21
C PRO A 14 19.08 -0.46 -11.27
N THR A 15 20.26 0.08 -11.60
CA THR A 15 20.87 1.21 -10.92
C THR A 15 19.92 2.40 -10.96
N GLU A 16 19.55 2.90 -9.79
CA GLU A 16 18.74 4.11 -9.61
C GLU A 16 19.52 5.34 -10.13
N GLU A 17 19.37 5.66 -11.41
CA GLU A 17 19.73 6.99 -11.92
C GLU A 17 18.84 8.03 -11.23
N SER A 18 19.47 9.12 -10.81
CA SER A 18 18.89 10.20 -10.02
C SER A 18 17.64 10.85 -10.65
N GLY A 19 16.48 10.31 -10.30
CA GLY A 19 15.39 10.98 -9.57
C GLY A 19 14.54 12.07 -10.23
N LEU A 20 14.94 12.68 -11.35
CA LEU A 20 14.15 13.74 -11.99
C LEU A 20 13.63 13.26 -13.35
N ILE A 21 12.34 12.92 -13.40
CA ILE A 21 11.65 12.57 -14.65
C ILE A 21 11.43 13.87 -15.44
N PRO A 22 11.98 13.99 -16.67
CA PRO A 22 11.73 15.16 -17.50
C PRO A 22 10.22 15.34 -17.72
N TYR A 23 9.71 16.56 -17.52
CA TYR A 23 8.28 16.88 -17.63
C TYR A 23 7.66 16.44 -18.97
N ALA A 24 8.45 16.45 -20.05
CA ALA A 24 8.06 15.95 -21.37
C ALA A 24 7.62 14.46 -21.38
N LYS A 25 8.14 13.63 -20.46
CA LYS A 25 7.70 12.23 -20.29
C LYS A 25 6.39 12.12 -19.52
N LEU A 26 6.02 13.12 -18.72
CA LEU A 26 4.77 13.15 -17.94
C LEU A 26 3.55 13.57 -18.77
N ALA A 27 3.75 14.17 -19.95
CA ALA A 27 2.69 14.68 -20.81
C ALA A 27 1.76 13.58 -21.38
N TYR A 28 2.11 12.31 -21.23
CA TYR A 28 1.30 11.18 -21.68
C TYR A 28 0.83 10.39 -20.46
N GLY A 29 -0.48 10.39 -20.18
CA GLY A 29 -1.09 9.67 -19.05
C GLY A 29 -0.67 8.19 -18.93
N HIS A 30 -0.29 7.58 -20.06
CA HIS A 30 0.26 6.23 -20.15
C HIS A 30 1.53 6.01 -19.28
N PHE A 31 2.29 7.07 -19.00
CA PHE A 31 3.46 6.98 -18.11
C PHE A 31 3.07 6.64 -16.67
N PHE A 32 2.01 7.26 -16.14
CA PHE A 32 1.55 6.99 -14.78
C PHE A 32 0.86 5.64 -14.67
N GLU A 33 0.09 5.26 -15.70
CA GLU A 33 -0.58 3.96 -15.75
C GLU A 33 0.43 2.79 -15.73
N SER A 34 1.45 2.83 -16.59
CA SER A 34 2.52 1.82 -16.58
C SER A 34 3.28 1.79 -15.25
N ARG A 35 3.63 2.94 -14.67
CA ARG A 35 4.27 3.00 -13.35
C ARG A 35 3.40 2.45 -12.23
N LYS A 36 2.09 2.72 -12.27
CA LYS A 36 1.12 2.17 -11.32
C LYS A 36 1.06 0.65 -11.43
N ASP A 37 1.01 0.10 -12.63
CA ASP A 37 0.99 -1.34 -12.86
C ASP A 37 2.28 -2.02 -12.37
N ASP A 38 3.42 -1.41 -12.65
CA ASP A 38 4.73 -1.92 -12.20
C ASP A 38 4.85 -1.86 -10.68
N LEU A 39 4.46 -0.74 -10.06
CA LEU A 39 4.38 -0.60 -8.60
C LEU A 39 3.42 -1.65 -8.02
N THR A 40 2.28 -1.86 -8.68
CA THR A 40 1.25 -2.80 -8.25
C THR A 40 1.70 -4.26 -8.38
N ARG A 41 2.52 -4.58 -9.38
CA ARG A 41 3.11 -5.91 -9.50
C ARG A 41 4.19 -6.12 -8.44
N TRP A 42 5.03 -5.11 -8.24
CA TRP A 42 6.16 -5.16 -7.32
C TRP A 42 5.74 -5.41 -5.87
N TRP A 43 4.85 -4.59 -5.29
CA TRP A 43 4.44 -4.75 -3.89
C TRP A 43 3.68 -6.07 -3.62
N LEU A 44 2.93 -6.62 -4.60
CA LEU A 44 2.22 -7.90 -4.46
C LEU A 44 3.22 -9.06 -4.41
N GLN A 45 4.21 -9.05 -5.30
CA GLN A 45 5.31 -10.01 -5.28
C GLN A 45 6.13 -9.90 -3.98
N LEU A 46 6.37 -8.68 -3.50
CA LEU A 46 7.08 -8.44 -2.24
C LEU A 46 6.30 -9.02 -1.06
N ILE A 47 5.00 -8.73 -0.96
CA ILE A 47 4.10 -9.30 0.06
C ILE A 47 4.13 -10.83 0.00
N GLU A 48 4.01 -11.40 -1.20
CA GLU A 48 3.99 -12.83 -1.41
C GLU A 48 5.27 -13.49 -0.90
N LYS A 49 6.43 -13.05 -1.41
CA LYS A 49 7.75 -13.57 -1.05
C LYS A 49 8.06 -13.41 0.43
N SER A 50 7.79 -12.23 1.00
CA SER A 50 8.05 -11.98 2.41
C SER A 50 7.14 -12.81 3.33
N THR A 51 5.86 -12.98 2.95
CA THR A 51 4.94 -13.84 3.71
C THR A 51 5.40 -15.29 3.67
N ASP A 52 5.82 -15.78 2.51
CA ASP A 52 6.27 -17.18 2.39
C ASP A 52 7.57 -17.42 3.13
N SER A 53 8.54 -16.51 3.00
CA SER A 53 9.79 -16.56 3.77
C SER A 53 9.52 -16.56 5.28
N PHE A 54 8.59 -15.72 5.73
CA PHE A 54 8.19 -15.66 7.13
C PHE A 54 7.54 -16.97 7.60
N LEU A 55 6.58 -17.52 6.85
CA LEU A 55 5.95 -18.79 7.19
C LEU A 55 6.95 -19.94 7.20
N ARG A 56 7.88 -20.01 6.24
CA ARG A 56 8.98 -21.00 6.25
C ARG A 56 9.85 -20.86 7.48
N SER A 57 10.17 -19.64 7.92
CA SER A 57 10.95 -19.41 9.13
C SER A 57 10.26 -19.90 10.41
N LEU A 58 8.92 -19.97 10.40
CA LEU A 58 8.12 -20.55 11.48
C LEU A 58 7.97 -22.09 11.36
N GLY A 59 8.49 -22.68 10.29
CA GLY A 59 8.41 -24.12 10.02
C GLY A 59 7.12 -24.56 9.33
N TYR A 60 6.48 -23.66 8.58
CA TYR A 60 5.37 -23.98 7.67
C TYR A 60 5.90 -24.75 6.45
N ASP A 61 5.27 -25.87 6.12
CA ASP A 61 5.63 -26.70 4.98
C ASP A 61 4.67 -26.44 3.79
N PHE A 62 5.18 -25.79 2.74
CA PHE A 62 4.42 -25.48 1.53
C PHE A 62 4.15 -26.71 0.65
N ASP A 63 4.92 -27.79 0.82
CA ASP A 63 4.79 -29.01 0.02
C ASP A 63 3.86 -30.03 0.71
N ALA A 64 3.27 -29.67 1.85
CA ALA A 64 2.39 -30.54 2.62
C ALA A 64 1.06 -30.82 1.89
N VAL A 65 0.54 -29.83 1.14
CA VAL A 65 -0.68 -29.92 0.35
C VAL A 65 -0.31 -30.21 -1.12
N PRO A 66 -0.69 -31.38 -1.68
CA PRO A 66 -0.48 -31.65 -3.10
C PRO A 66 -1.30 -30.72 -3.98
N PHE A 67 -0.81 -30.37 -5.18
CA PHE A 67 -1.56 -29.55 -6.14
C PHE A 67 -2.95 -30.13 -6.46
N HIS A 68 -3.07 -31.46 -6.50
CA HIS A 68 -4.33 -32.18 -6.71
C HIS A 68 -4.86 -32.81 -5.40
N TYR A 69 -4.90 -32.05 -4.31
CA TYR A 69 -5.25 -32.54 -2.96
C TYR A 69 -6.65 -33.17 -2.83
N ILE A 70 -7.52 -33.00 -3.83
CA ILE A 70 -8.84 -33.66 -3.89
C ILE A 70 -8.68 -35.15 -4.27
N ASP A 71 -7.76 -35.44 -5.19
CA ASP A 71 -7.55 -36.78 -5.75
C ASP A 71 -6.39 -37.51 -5.06
N GLN A 72 -5.38 -36.76 -4.61
CA GLN A 72 -4.18 -37.29 -3.97
C GLN A 72 -4.13 -36.91 -2.49
N PRO A 73 -3.98 -37.88 -1.57
CA PRO A 73 -3.88 -37.58 -0.15
C PRO A 73 -2.58 -36.82 0.16
N PRO A 74 -2.59 -35.94 1.17
CA PRO A 74 -1.36 -35.32 1.64
C PRO A 74 -0.40 -36.39 2.17
N ARG A 75 0.91 -36.16 2.03
CA ARG A 75 1.95 -37.10 2.50
C ARG A 75 1.89 -37.33 4.01
N SER A 76 1.42 -36.34 4.76
CA SER A 76 1.34 -36.38 6.22
C SER A 76 0.23 -35.49 6.74
N MET A 77 -0.85 -36.10 7.24
CA MET A 77 -1.92 -35.39 7.95
C MET A 77 -1.44 -34.62 9.19
N PRO A 78 -0.51 -35.15 10.01
CA PRO A 78 0.10 -34.37 11.09
C PRO A 78 0.73 -33.05 10.66
N VAL A 79 1.39 -33.01 9.48
CA VAL A 79 1.98 -31.76 8.95
C VAL A 79 0.89 -30.76 8.56
N ILE A 80 -0.20 -31.20 7.93
CA ILE A 80 -1.37 -30.36 7.61
C ILE A 80 -1.96 -29.74 8.88
N LEU A 81 -2.14 -30.54 9.93
CA LEU A 81 -2.68 -30.07 11.21
C LEU A 81 -1.75 -29.06 11.89
N LYS A 82 -0.43 -29.30 11.85
CA LYS A 82 0.60 -28.35 12.33
C LYS A 82 0.54 -27.03 11.57
N ASN A 83 0.50 -27.06 10.24
CA ASN A 83 0.37 -25.87 9.39
C ASN A 83 -0.93 -25.11 9.73
N LEU A 84 -2.05 -25.82 9.87
CA LEU A 84 -3.34 -25.21 10.20
C LEU A 84 -3.33 -24.54 11.58
N GLN A 85 -2.71 -25.19 12.57
CA GLN A 85 -2.54 -24.62 13.91
C GLN A 85 -1.71 -23.33 13.87
N MET A 86 -0.64 -23.30 13.08
CA MET A 86 0.20 -22.12 12.90
C MET A 86 -0.56 -20.96 12.25
N ILE A 87 -1.30 -21.22 11.16
CA ILE A 87 -2.09 -20.19 10.49
C ILE A 87 -3.18 -19.64 11.41
N ARG A 88 -3.90 -20.52 12.14
CA ARG A 88 -4.88 -20.09 13.14
C ARG A 88 -4.26 -19.26 14.26
N PHE A 89 -3.05 -19.60 14.68
CA PHE A 89 -2.32 -18.82 15.68
C PHE A 89 -2.04 -17.39 15.18
N LEU A 90 -1.60 -17.24 13.92
CA LEU A 90 -1.37 -15.94 13.29
C LEU A 90 -2.66 -15.15 13.06
N LEU A 91 -3.71 -15.79 12.54
CA LEU A 91 -5.01 -15.14 12.30
C LEU A 91 -5.68 -14.69 13.60
N LYS A 92 -5.56 -15.46 14.68
CA LYS A 92 -6.04 -15.03 16.00
C LYS A 92 -5.29 -13.80 16.52
N ALA A 93 -4.02 -13.62 16.14
CA ALA A 93 -3.26 -12.42 16.46
C ALA A 93 -3.76 -11.17 15.71
N SER A 94 -4.37 -11.37 14.54
CA SER A 94 -4.90 -10.30 13.69
C SER A 94 -6.30 -9.83 14.08
N GLY A 95 -7.01 -10.55 14.95
CA GLY A 95 -8.41 -10.26 15.27
C GLY A 95 -8.60 -8.99 16.11
N LYS A 96 -9.59 -8.15 15.75
CA LYS A 96 -9.95 -6.94 16.51
C LYS A 96 -10.62 -7.21 17.87
N ASN A 97 -11.12 -8.43 18.10
CA ASN A 97 -11.84 -8.85 19.32
C ASN A 97 -10.95 -9.64 20.28
N LEU A 98 -9.74 -9.14 20.57
CA LEU A 98 -8.86 -9.76 21.54
C LEU A 98 -9.21 -9.23 22.93
N ASP A 99 -9.92 -10.03 23.72
CA ASP A 99 -10.09 -9.81 25.15
C ASP A 99 -8.71 -9.56 25.79
N SER A 100 -8.61 -8.44 26.49
CA SER A 100 -7.40 -7.66 26.81
C SER A 100 -6.31 -8.37 27.63
N GLY A 101 -6.46 -9.66 27.93
CA GLY A 101 -5.72 -10.31 29.01
C GLY A 101 -4.49 -11.14 28.63
N SER A 102 -4.30 -11.59 27.37
CA SER A 102 -3.32 -12.68 27.14
C SER A 102 -2.46 -12.66 25.87
N LEU A 103 -2.51 -11.63 25.02
CA LEU A 103 -1.96 -11.76 23.65
C LEU A 103 -0.99 -10.68 23.10
N PRO A 104 -0.17 -9.96 23.91
CA PRO A 104 0.87 -9.06 23.35
C PRO A 104 1.83 -9.79 22.39
N MET A 105 2.31 -10.98 22.80
CA MET A 105 3.33 -11.72 22.07
C MET A 105 2.89 -12.19 20.68
N ARG A 106 1.61 -12.51 20.49
CA ARG A 106 1.11 -12.95 19.16
C ARG A 106 1.03 -11.81 18.17
N ARG A 107 0.59 -10.64 18.64
CA ARG A 107 0.52 -9.43 17.81
C ARG A 107 1.93 -9.02 17.37
N HIS A 108 2.90 -9.06 18.29
CA HIS A 108 4.30 -8.79 17.96
C HIS A 108 4.87 -9.67 16.84
N LEU A 109 4.46 -10.95 16.76
CA LEU A 109 4.93 -11.84 15.70
C LEU A 109 4.41 -11.41 14.33
N LEU A 110 3.11 -11.11 14.22
CA LEU A 110 2.51 -10.64 12.97
C LEU A 110 3.00 -9.22 12.61
N ASP A 111 3.14 -8.35 13.60
CA ASP A 111 3.72 -7.01 13.46
C ASP A 111 5.16 -7.07 12.92
N GLY A 112 5.91 -8.11 13.29
CA GLY A 112 7.26 -8.39 12.77
C GLY A 112 7.29 -8.67 11.27
N LEU A 113 6.21 -9.21 10.69
CA LEU A 113 6.04 -9.35 9.24
C LEU A 113 5.48 -8.06 8.61
N VAL A 114 4.42 -7.52 9.21
CA VAL A 114 3.59 -6.47 8.60
C VAL A 114 4.30 -5.11 8.59
N ASN A 115 4.93 -4.70 9.70
CA ASN A 115 5.49 -3.35 9.80
C ASN A 115 6.67 -3.09 8.86
N PRO A 116 7.64 -4.00 8.68
CA PRO A 116 8.70 -3.83 7.70
C PRO A 116 8.15 -3.69 6.27
N LEU A 117 7.18 -4.54 5.90
CA LEU A 117 6.53 -4.49 4.60
C LEU A 117 5.81 -3.16 4.37
N LYS A 118 4.97 -2.74 5.32
CA LYS A 118 4.27 -1.45 5.25
C LYS A 118 5.22 -0.29 5.03
N ARG A 119 6.33 -0.24 5.77
CA ARG A 119 7.31 0.84 5.65
C ARG A 119 7.87 0.93 4.23
N VAL A 120 8.33 -0.19 3.68
CA VAL A 120 8.92 -0.25 2.34
C VAL A 120 7.89 0.08 1.26
N ILE A 121 6.70 -0.49 1.40
CA ILE A 121 5.62 -0.36 0.42
C ILE A 121 5.03 1.05 0.41
N TYR A 122 4.61 1.57 1.56
CA TYR A 122 3.99 2.90 1.62
C TYR A 122 4.98 4.00 1.25
N SER A 123 6.29 3.85 1.53
CA SER A 123 7.31 4.80 1.05
C SER A 123 7.27 4.96 -0.48
N ARG A 124 7.24 3.84 -1.23
CA ARG A 124 7.18 3.88 -2.70
C ARG A 124 5.84 4.38 -3.24
N ILE A 125 4.74 4.09 -2.54
CA ILE A 125 3.41 4.60 -2.87
C ILE A 125 3.36 6.12 -2.65
N ASP A 126 4.00 6.61 -1.60
CA ASP A 126 4.07 8.04 -1.29
C ASP A 126 4.86 8.79 -2.37
N GLU A 127 5.97 8.22 -2.84
CA GLU A 127 6.73 8.74 -4.00
C GLU A 127 5.86 8.82 -5.27
N TYR A 128 5.08 7.77 -5.56
CA TYR A 128 4.15 7.75 -6.69
C TYR A 128 3.04 8.80 -6.54
N ALA A 129 2.37 8.83 -5.39
CA ALA A 129 1.29 9.76 -5.09
C ALA A 129 1.77 11.22 -5.18
N HIS A 130 2.96 11.50 -4.65
CA HIS A 130 3.59 12.80 -4.73
C HIS A 130 3.86 13.22 -6.18
N SER A 131 4.40 12.31 -7.00
CA SER A 131 4.65 12.56 -8.43
C SER A 131 3.36 12.88 -9.19
N VAL A 132 2.28 12.15 -8.89
CA VAL A 132 0.96 12.36 -9.49
C VAL A 132 0.37 13.70 -9.03
N MET A 133 0.45 14.03 -7.74
CA MET A 133 -0.03 15.29 -7.20
C MET A 133 0.68 16.50 -7.79
N LEU A 134 2.01 16.43 -7.94
CA LEU A 134 2.80 17.46 -8.63
C LEU A 134 2.33 17.66 -10.07
N PHE A 135 2.11 16.57 -10.79
CA PHE A 135 1.61 16.61 -12.16
C PHE A 135 0.21 17.24 -12.23
N LEU A 136 -0.73 16.76 -11.42
CA LEU A 136 -2.10 17.30 -11.35
C LEU A 136 -2.11 18.80 -11.01
N TRP A 137 -1.27 19.21 -10.06
CA TRP A 137 -1.12 20.61 -9.68
C TRP A 137 -0.63 21.47 -10.86
N ASN A 138 0.43 21.05 -11.54
CA ASN A 138 0.97 21.80 -12.68
C ASN A 138 -0.03 21.89 -13.83
N GLU A 139 -0.72 20.79 -14.11
CA GLU A 139 -1.77 20.71 -15.12
C GLU A 139 -2.91 21.69 -14.82
N CYS A 140 -3.40 21.71 -13.57
CA CYS A 140 -4.45 22.65 -13.17
C CYS A 140 -4.01 24.11 -13.27
N ASN A 141 -2.78 24.45 -12.89
CA ASN A 141 -2.28 25.83 -12.99
C ASN A 141 -2.08 26.28 -14.43
N SER A 142 -1.54 25.40 -15.29
CA SER A 142 -1.40 25.67 -16.72
C SER A 142 -2.75 25.96 -17.37
N LEU A 143 -3.80 25.20 -17.02
CA LEU A 143 -5.16 25.40 -17.53
C LEU A 143 -5.80 26.71 -17.07
N LEU A 144 -5.36 27.28 -15.95
CA LEU A 144 -5.84 28.57 -15.43
C LEU A 144 -5.08 29.77 -16.00
N GLY A 145 -4.10 29.55 -16.88
CA GLY A 145 -3.19 30.60 -17.33
C GLY A 145 -2.31 31.16 -16.20
N LEU A 146 -2.27 30.47 -15.05
CA LEU A 146 -1.38 30.77 -13.93
C LEU A 146 -0.04 30.09 -14.19
N HIS A 147 0.64 30.51 -15.25
CA HIS A 147 1.98 30.02 -15.53
C HIS A 147 2.93 30.55 -14.44
N LEU A 148 3.49 29.66 -13.61
CA LEU A 148 4.69 29.92 -12.81
C LEU A 148 5.92 29.94 -13.72
N ALA A 149 5.87 30.67 -14.82
CA ALA A 149 7.01 30.86 -15.69
C ALA A 149 7.73 32.13 -15.22
N ASP A 150 8.92 31.98 -14.65
CA ASP A 150 9.91 33.05 -14.77
C ASP A 150 10.17 33.28 -16.26
N THR A 151 10.44 34.54 -16.61
CA THR A 151 10.57 35.05 -17.99
C THR A 151 11.60 34.33 -18.86
N ASP A 152 12.42 33.46 -18.26
CA ASP A 152 13.57 32.82 -18.90
C ASP A 152 13.32 31.35 -19.29
N GLY A 153 12.10 30.83 -19.12
CA GLY A 153 11.75 29.46 -19.54
C GLY A 153 12.43 28.35 -18.72
N HIS A 154 13.19 28.72 -17.68
CA HIS A 154 13.76 27.81 -16.71
C HIS A 154 12.77 27.64 -15.55
N LEU A 155 12.18 26.45 -15.42
CA LEU A 155 11.43 26.08 -14.22
C LEU A 155 12.43 25.85 -13.07
N SER A 156 12.74 26.92 -12.35
CA SER A 156 13.41 26.81 -11.05
C SER A 156 12.41 26.28 -10.04
N PHE A 157 12.53 24.99 -9.70
CA PHE A 157 11.90 24.45 -8.51
C PHE A 157 12.62 25.05 -7.31
N ALA A 158 12.04 26.08 -6.69
CA ALA A 158 12.35 26.36 -5.29
C ALA A 158 11.75 25.20 -4.48
N PRO A 159 12.56 24.32 -3.85
CA PRO A 159 12.03 23.20 -3.04
C PRO A 159 11.16 23.69 -1.86
N SER A 160 11.23 24.99 -1.55
CA SER A 160 10.47 25.66 -0.49
C SER A 160 9.03 26.04 -0.85
N ALA A 161 8.64 26.02 -2.14
CA ALA A 161 7.28 26.40 -2.57
C ALA A 161 6.29 25.21 -2.60
N MET A 162 6.78 24.00 -2.30
CA MET A 162 5.92 22.85 -2.11
C MET A 162 5.17 22.98 -0.78
N PRO A 163 3.84 22.82 -0.75
CA PRO A 163 3.13 22.74 0.51
C PRO A 163 3.71 21.56 1.30
N PRO A 164 4.00 21.72 2.60
CA PRO A 164 4.41 20.58 3.42
C PRO A 164 3.33 19.51 3.29
N CYS A 165 3.73 18.26 3.01
CA CYS A 165 2.83 17.12 3.11
C CYS A 165 2.33 17.07 4.55
N THR A 166 1.17 17.67 4.80
CA THR A 166 0.53 17.58 6.09
C THR A 166 0.05 16.15 6.22
N ALA A 167 0.76 15.37 7.03
CA ALA A 167 0.19 14.20 7.66
C ALA A 167 -1.21 14.58 8.13
N THR A 168 -2.20 13.80 7.69
CA THR A 168 -3.62 13.93 7.99
C THR A 168 -3.87 14.67 9.30
N SER A 169 -4.46 15.86 9.16
CA SER A 169 -4.75 16.81 10.22
C SER A 169 -5.54 16.14 11.34
N ASP A 170 -4.84 15.82 12.43
CA ASP A 170 -5.44 15.61 13.75
C ASP A 170 -4.91 16.68 14.70
N ARG A 171 -5.55 17.86 14.69
CA ARG A 171 -5.27 18.94 15.65
C ARG A 171 -6.52 19.74 15.99
N LYS A 172 -7.16 19.39 17.10
CA LYS A 172 -7.87 20.33 17.98
C LYS A 172 -7.02 20.57 19.23
N GLY A 173 -5.86 21.19 19.06
CA GLY A 173 -4.96 21.60 20.14
C GLY A 173 -4.79 23.12 20.13
N LYS A 174 -5.49 23.81 21.03
CA LYS A 174 -5.48 25.27 21.19
C LYS A 174 -4.22 25.68 21.95
N GLY A 175 -3.20 26.18 21.25
CA GLY A 175 -1.97 26.69 21.84
C GLY A 175 -1.49 27.94 21.11
N ARG A 176 -1.52 29.08 21.80
CA ARG A 176 -1.03 30.40 21.36
C ARG A 176 0.50 30.44 21.48
N ALA A 177 1.20 30.83 20.42
CA ALA A 177 2.46 31.58 20.53
C ALA A 177 2.77 32.30 19.22
N SER A 178 3.16 33.56 19.35
CA SER A 178 3.41 34.56 18.32
C SER A 178 4.91 34.59 17.94
N GLY A 179 5.24 34.86 16.67
CA GLY A 179 6.60 35.20 16.28
C GLY A 179 6.84 35.27 14.76
N ALA A 180 6.95 36.50 14.25
CA ALA A 180 7.74 37.02 13.11
C ALA A 180 7.63 36.39 11.70
N ASP A 181 6.89 37.10 10.84
CA ASP A 181 7.22 37.55 9.47
C ASP A 181 8.27 36.77 8.67
N ASP A 182 7.84 35.63 8.13
CA ASP A 182 8.37 35.06 6.89
C ASP A 182 7.23 35.12 5.87
N ASP A 183 7.26 36.11 4.98
CA ASP A 183 6.26 36.38 3.94
C ASP A 183 6.45 35.40 2.75
N GLY A 184 6.78 34.15 3.07
CA GLY A 184 6.70 33.05 2.14
C GLY A 184 5.25 32.88 1.76
N VAL A 185 4.92 33.21 0.50
CA VAL A 185 3.60 32.97 -0.08
C VAL A 185 3.29 31.49 0.09
N LEU A 186 2.54 31.18 1.15
CA LEU A 186 1.99 29.87 1.43
C LEU A 186 1.02 29.56 0.30
N VAL A 187 1.53 28.86 -0.71
CA VAL A 187 0.71 28.32 -1.79
C VAL A 187 -0.37 27.48 -1.12
N PRO A 188 -1.66 27.86 -1.21
CA PRO A 188 -2.72 27.10 -0.59
C PRO A 188 -2.68 25.70 -1.17
N CYS A 189 -2.38 24.72 -0.32
CA CYS A 189 -2.52 23.30 -0.66
C CYS A 189 -3.98 23.12 -1.10
N ALA A 190 -4.23 23.09 -2.40
CA ALA A 190 -5.59 22.92 -2.88
C ALA A 190 -6.03 21.52 -2.45
N ASP A 191 -7.11 21.48 -1.69
CA ASP A 191 -7.78 20.25 -1.34
C ASP A 191 -8.10 19.45 -2.62
N LEU A 192 -8.05 18.12 -2.53
CA LEU A 192 -8.22 17.20 -3.66
C LEU A 192 -9.57 17.43 -4.35
N GLU A 193 -10.61 17.77 -3.56
CA GLU A 193 -11.92 18.15 -4.07
C GLU A 193 -11.91 19.50 -4.81
N SER A 194 -11.06 20.46 -4.41
CA SER A 194 -10.90 21.71 -5.18
C SER A 194 -10.30 21.44 -6.56
N ILE A 195 -9.30 20.55 -6.64
CA ILE A 195 -8.70 20.12 -7.91
C ILE A 195 -9.78 19.45 -8.78
N LYS A 196 -10.55 18.53 -8.21
CA LYS A 196 -11.66 17.84 -8.88
C LYS A 196 -12.71 18.79 -9.44
N GLU A 197 -13.21 19.70 -8.61
CA GLU A 197 -14.23 20.67 -9.01
C GLU A 197 -13.72 21.56 -10.14
N ARG A 198 -12.45 21.99 -10.07
CA ARG A 198 -11.83 22.78 -11.15
C ARG A 198 -11.75 21.97 -12.44
N LEU A 199 -11.25 20.74 -12.38
CA LEU A 199 -11.17 19.84 -13.54
C LEU A 199 -12.54 19.54 -14.16
N GLN A 200 -13.62 19.57 -13.38
CA GLN A 200 -14.98 19.37 -13.88
C GLN A 200 -15.58 20.63 -14.50
N ARG A 201 -15.33 21.82 -13.92
CA ARG A 201 -15.88 23.10 -14.41
C ARG A 201 -15.18 23.64 -15.66
N THR A 202 -13.93 23.27 -15.91
CA THR A 202 -13.16 23.83 -17.03
C THR A 202 -13.55 23.15 -18.35
N ASP A 203 -14.40 23.77 -19.16
CA ASP A 203 -14.81 23.22 -20.47
C ASP A 203 -13.69 23.19 -21.53
N THR A 204 -12.60 23.91 -21.30
CA THR A 204 -11.47 24.00 -22.24
C THR A 204 -10.58 22.75 -22.28
N ILE A 205 -10.73 21.81 -21.34
CA ILE A 205 -9.95 20.57 -21.31
C ILE A 205 -10.54 19.54 -22.28
N PRO A 206 -9.76 19.03 -23.25
CA PRO A 206 -10.18 17.92 -24.10
C PRO A 206 -10.65 16.72 -23.26
N GLU A 207 -11.76 16.09 -23.66
CA GLU A 207 -12.40 15.02 -22.89
C GLU A 207 -11.44 13.88 -22.51
N GLY A 208 -10.60 13.43 -23.47
CA GLY A 208 -9.60 12.40 -23.22
C GLY A 208 -8.60 12.78 -22.13
N ARG A 209 -8.13 14.04 -22.11
CA ARG A 209 -7.21 14.55 -21.09
C ARG A 209 -7.90 14.66 -19.73
N ARG A 210 -9.15 15.16 -19.70
CA ARG A 210 -9.95 15.24 -18.48
C ARG A 210 -10.13 13.87 -17.84
N LYS A 211 -10.44 12.84 -18.63
CA LYS A 211 -10.59 11.46 -18.16
C LYS A 211 -9.31 10.96 -17.49
N VAL A 212 -8.15 11.21 -18.08
CA VAL A 212 -6.84 10.85 -17.50
C VAL A 212 -6.63 11.56 -16.16
N LEU A 213 -6.84 12.88 -16.09
CA LEU A 213 -6.63 13.65 -14.86
C LEU A 213 -7.57 13.19 -13.74
N LEU A 214 -8.84 12.92 -14.05
CA LEU A 214 -9.80 12.37 -13.09
C LEU A 214 -9.43 10.95 -12.65
N SER A 215 -8.88 10.13 -13.54
CA SER A 215 -8.38 8.79 -13.19
C SER A 215 -7.23 8.88 -12.19
N LEU A 216 -6.26 9.76 -12.42
CA LEU A 216 -5.13 10.00 -11.52
C LEU A 216 -5.59 10.51 -10.15
N LEU A 217 -6.60 11.39 -10.13
CA LEU A 217 -7.20 11.84 -8.88
C LEU A 217 -7.86 10.68 -8.11
N GLY A 218 -8.53 9.78 -8.83
CA GLY A 218 -9.08 8.55 -8.27
C GLY A 218 -8.01 7.65 -7.66
N ASP A 219 -6.82 7.57 -8.27
CA ASP A 219 -5.69 6.81 -7.72
C ASP A 219 -5.19 7.42 -6.40
N ILE A 220 -5.11 8.74 -6.29
CA ILE A 220 -4.74 9.41 -5.03
C ILE A 220 -5.77 9.11 -3.93
N HIS A 221 -7.05 9.24 -4.24
CA HIS A 221 -8.12 8.90 -3.29
C HIS A 221 -8.05 7.43 -2.87
N TYR A 222 -7.76 6.52 -3.80
CA TYR A 222 -7.59 5.10 -3.48
C TYR A 222 -6.44 4.89 -2.48
N ILE A 223 -5.30 5.55 -2.69
CA ILE A 223 -4.13 5.47 -1.82
C ILE A 223 -4.43 6.02 -0.42
N ASP A 224 -5.13 7.15 -0.34
CA ASP A 224 -5.50 7.76 0.94
C ASP A 224 -6.48 6.87 1.72
N GLU A 225 -7.49 6.32 1.05
CA GLU A 225 -8.43 5.39 1.69
C GLU A 225 -7.72 4.10 2.14
N MET A 226 -6.79 3.59 1.35
CA MET A 226 -5.97 2.43 1.73
C MET A 226 -5.17 2.69 3.02
N LYS A 227 -4.53 3.87 3.14
CA LYS A 227 -3.82 4.28 4.37
C LYS A 227 -4.76 4.50 5.55
N ARG A 228 -5.95 5.06 5.32
CA ARG A 228 -6.97 5.25 6.35
C ARG A 228 -7.42 3.89 6.92
N LEU A 229 -7.73 2.93 6.06
CA LEU A 229 -8.10 1.57 6.45
C LEU A 229 -6.97 0.86 7.20
N GLU A 230 -5.72 1.13 6.84
CA GLU A 230 -4.53 0.62 7.52
C GLU A 230 -4.41 1.13 8.96
N GLN A 231 -4.71 2.42 9.18
CA GLN A 231 -4.77 3.02 10.52
C GLN A 231 -5.93 2.42 11.33
N ASP A 232 -7.09 2.22 10.72
CA ASP A 232 -8.25 1.57 11.38
C ASP A 232 -8.00 0.10 11.75
N PHE A 233 -7.10 -0.57 11.04
CA PHE A 233 -6.79 -1.98 11.29
C PHE A 233 -5.95 -2.16 12.55
N PHE A 234 -4.93 -1.31 12.74
CA PHE A 234 -4.02 -1.37 13.90
C PHE A 234 -4.23 -0.26 14.92
N GLY A 235 -5.29 0.54 14.76
CA GLY A 235 -5.59 1.70 15.58
C GLY A 235 -5.44 1.43 17.07
N ASP A 236 -5.05 2.48 17.78
CA ASP A 236 -4.62 2.40 19.16
C ASP A 236 -5.65 1.64 20.02
N PRO A 237 -5.27 0.49 20.62
CA PRO A 237 -6.14 -0.24 21.54
C PRO A 237 -6.52 0.57 22.79
N SER A 238 -5.96 1.76 23.00
CA SER A 238 -6.37 2.72 24.03
C SER A 238 -7.54 3.64 23.63
N ALA A 239 -7.85 3.79 22.32
CA ALA A 239 -8.93 4.69 21.87
C ALA A 239 -10.30 4.26 22.44
N PRO A 240 -11.17 5.18 22.89
CA PRO A 240 -12.43 4.82 23.53
C PRO A 240 -13.31 3.92 22.64
N PRO A 241 -13.93 2.85 23.19
CA PRO A 241 -14.71 1.87 22.42
C PRO A 241 -15.83 2.47 21.55
N GLN A 242 -16.37 3.64 21.93
CA GLN A 242 -17.47 4.31 21.24
C GLN A 242 -17.09 4.85 19.85
N GLU A 243 -15.82 5.15 19.57
CA GLU A 243 -15.38 5.60 18.24
C GLU A 243 -15.07 4.45 17.28
N ARG A 244 -14.80 3.24 17.79
CA ARG A 244 -14.39 2.09 16.97
C ARG A 244 -15.53 1.37 16.23
N GLN A 245 -16.79 1.70 16.51
CA GLN A 245 -17.94 0.92 16.06
C GLN A 245 -18.82 1.59 15.00
N LYS A 246 -18.46 2.78 14.49
CA LYS A 246 -19.06 3.24 13.23
C LYS A 246 -18.54 2.32 12.13
N LYS A 247 -19.28 1.24 11.87
CA LYS A 247 -19.10 0.38 10.71
C LYS A 247 -19.26 1.26 9.49
N SER A 248 -18.14 1.75 8.95
CA SER A 248 -18.11 2.29 7.62
C SER A 248 -18.68 1.23 6.67
N PRO A 249 -19.39 1.65 5.60
CA PRO A 249 -19.78 0.71 4.56
C PRO A 249 -18.55 -0.07 4.10
N PRO A 250 -18.72 -1.34 3.68
CA PRO A 250 -17.61 -2.13 3.15
C PRO A 250 -16.96 -1.36 2.01
N SER A 251 -15.65 -1.12 2.13
CA SER A 251 -14.83 -0.52 1.09
C SER A 251 -14.28 -1.63 0.20
N ASP A 252 -14.31 -1.44 -1.11
CA ASP A 252 -13.67 -2.35 -2.08
C ASP A 252 -12.13 -2.22 -2.04
N ILE A 253 -11.60 -1.26 -1.27
CA ILE A 253 -10.18 -0.99 -1.11
C ILE A 253 -9.60 -1.89 -0.02
N VAL A 254 -8.49 -2.55 -0.34
CA VAL A 254 -7.83 -3.49 0.57
C VAL A 254 -6.46 -2.91 0.99
N PRO A 255 -6.22 -2.66 2.28
CA PRO A 255 -4.91 -2.22 2.77
C PRO A 255 -3.86 -3.34 2.65
N VAL A 256 -2.57 -2.97 2.71
CA VAL A 256 -1.44 -3.92 2.67
C VAL A 256 -1.62 -5.05 3.68
N THR A 257 -2.07 -4.72 4.88
CA THR A 257 -2.36 -5.71 5.92
C THR A 257 -3.53 -6.62 5.57
N GLY A 258 -4.57 -6.06 4.95
CA GLY A 258 -5.69 -6.84 4.44
C GLY A 258 -5.25 -7.87 3.40
N LEU A 259 -4.27 -7.53 2.55
CA LEU A 259 -3.70 -8.46 1.57
C LEU A 259 -2.93 -9.61 2.25
N ILE A 260 -2.11 -9.30 3.25
CA ILE A 260 -1.35 -10.30 4.03
C ILE A 260 -2.32 -11.23 4.77
N VAL A 261 -3.27 -10.67 5.52
CA VAL A 261 -4.27 -11.43 6.29
C VAL A 261 -5.18 -12.23 5.36
N GLY A 262 -5.54 -11.68 4.20
CA GLY A 262 -6.29 -12.37 3.16
C GLY A 262 -5.55 -13.61 2.63
N LYS A 263 -4.22 -13.52 2.43
CA LYS A 263 -3.39 -14.68 2.08
C LYS A 263 -3.43 -15.76 3.18
N LEU A 264 -3.30 -15.36 4.44
CA LEU A 264 -3.38 -16.30 5.57
C LEU A 264 -4.75 -16.99 5.66
N HIS A 265 -5.85 -16.28 5.43
CA HIS A 265 -7.19 -16.88 5.38
C HIS A 265 -7.36 -17.87 4.23
N ARG A 266 -6.79 -17.58 3.04
CA ARG A 266 -6.81 -18.53 1.92
C ARG A 266 -6.07 -19.83 2.27
N LEU A 267 -4.88 -19.73 2.88
CA LEU A 267 -4.15 -20.91 3.37
C LEU A 267 -4.94 -21.67 4.44
N GLU A 268 -5.59 -20.97 5.36
CA GLU A 268 -6.43 -21.61 6.38
C GLU A 268 -7.58 -22.42 5.75
N ASN A 269 -8.25 -21.84 4.75
CA ASN A 269 -9.37 -22.46 4.06
C ASN A 269 -8.92 -23.70 3.27
N GLU A 270 -7.81 -23.61 2.53
CA GLU A 270 -7.22 -24.74 1.83
C GLU A 270 -6.92 -25.90 2.80
N LEU A 271 -6.22 -25.61 3.90
CA LEU A 271 -5.88 -26.61 4.91
C LEU A 271 -7.13 -27.21 5.58
N LYS A 272 -8.16 -26.41 5.87
CA LYS A 272 -9.45 -26.89 6.38
C LYS A 272 -10.11 -27.84 5.38
N THR A 273 -10.14 -27.48 4.10
CA THR A 273 -10.71 -28.33 3.05
C THR A 273 -9.99 -29.67 2.98
N VAL A 274 -8.66 -29.69 3.04
CA VAL A 274 -7.86 -30.94 3.08
C VAL A 274 -8.24 -31.79 4.29
N VAL A 275 -8.30 -31.19 5.49
CA VAL A 275 -8.68 -31.91 6.71
C VAL A 275 -10.09 -32.48 6.62
N GLU A 276 -11.07 -31.67 6.24
CA GLU A 276 -12.47 -32.10 6.11
C GLU A 276 -12.66 -33.21 5.07
N HIS A 277 -11.93 -33.13 3.96
CA HIS A 277 -12.01 -34.12 2.88
C HIS A 277 -11.42 -35.47 3.30
N TRP A 278 -10.22 -35.48 3.90
CA TRP A 278 -9.50 -36.73 4.18
C TRP A 278 -9.82 -37.33 5.56
N SER A 279 -10.18 -36.54 6.58
CA SER A 279 -10.57 -37.08 7.89
C SER A 279 -11.86 -37.89 7.85
N ARG A 280 -12.77 -37.61 6.90
CA ARG A 280 -14.00 -38.42 6.69
C ARG A 280 -13.70 -39.80 6.11
N ARG A 281 -12.54 -39.99 5.49
CA ARG A 281 -12.13 -41.23 4.82
C ARG A 281 -11.39 -42.20 5.76
N GLY A 282 -11.19 -41.84 7.02
CA GLY A 282 -10.57 -42.71 8.03
C GLY A 282 -9.05 -42.85 7.92
N LEU A 283 -8.38 -41.87 7.29
CA LEU A 283 -6.91 -41.74 7.27
C LEU A 283 -6.38 -40.91 8.44
#